data_AF-A0A5S3SHF9-F1
#
_entry.id   AF-A0A5S3SHF9-F1
#
_cell.length_a   1.000
_cell.length_b   1.000
_cell.length_c   1.000
_cell.angle_alpha   90.00
_cell.angle_beta   90.00
_cell.angle_gamma   90.00
#
_symmetry.space_group_name_H-M   'P 1'
#
loop_
_entity.id
_entity.type
_entity.pdbx_description
1 polymer ?
#
loop_
_entity_poly.entity_id
_entity_poly.type
_entity_poly.pdbx_seq_one_letter_code
_entity_poly.pdbx_strand_id
1 'polypeptide(L)'
;MDIHDQIEQYCEQGNDLNDEDDFLGAIAIWQKALDLIVDPNEDWNEVLWLKVSIGDSFYMTDEYEKSLDSLLDALNYPEANENAFIHFRIGQCYYQLGDKGSSKNSLLKAYMLSGKEIFEGHEEGLFFYDFLSSVINL
;
A
#
# COMPACT_ATOMS: atom_id res chain seq x y z
N MET A 1 3.62 -2.03 30.27
CA MET A 1 3.04 -2.10 28.93
C MET A 1 3.90 -3.06 28.16
N ASP A 2 3.31 -4.15 27.70
CA ASP A 2 4.03 -5.14 26.91
C ASP A 2 4.38 -4.57 25.52
N ILE A 3 5.22 -5.26 24.75
CA ILE A 3 5.60 -4.83 23.40
C ILE A 3 4.36 -4.80 22.49
N HIS A 4 3.47 -5.78 22.58
CA HIS A 4 2.24 -5.80 21.80
C HIS A 4 1.35 -4.58 22.06
N ASP A 5 1.15 -4.21 23.33
CA ASP A 5 0.39 -2.99 23.69
C ASP A 5 1.02 -1.72 23.09
N GLN A 6 2.36 -1.66 22.99
CA GLN A 6 3.08 -0.51 22.41
C GLN A 6 2.89 -0.44 20.89
N ILE A 7 2.92 -1.59 20.22
CA ILE A 7 2.69 -1.69 18.78
C ILE A 7 1.27 -1.24 18.46
N GLU A 8 0.26 -1.78 19.16
CA GLU A 8 -1.14 -1.38 18.99
C GLU A 8 -1.33 0.13 19.20
N GLN A 9 -0.74 0.69 20.26
CA GLN A 9 -0.79 2.12 20.52
C GLN A 9 -0.17 2.97 19.39
N TYR A 10 0.94 2.53 18.80
CA TYR A 10 1.51 3.22 17.65
C TYR A 10 0.66 3.03 16.40
N CYS A 11 0.10 1.85 16.16
CA CYS A 11 -0.83 1.63 15.04
C CYS A 11 -2.03 2.59 15.10
N GLU A 12 -2.66 2.73 16.25
CA GLU A 12 -3.77 3.66 16.49
C GLU A 12 -3.34 5.12 16.26
N GLN A 13 -2.22 5.55 16.84
CA GLN A 13 -1.71 6.92 16.64
C GLN A 13 -1.39 7.22 15.17
N GLY A 14 -0.85 6.25 14.43
CA GLY A 14 -0.58 6.43 13.01
C GLY A 14 -1.88 6.51 12.21
N ASN A 15 -2.92 5.76 12.58
CA ASN A 15 -4.25 5.86 11.97
C ASN A 15 -4.87 7.24 12.21
N ASP A 16 -4.82 7.75 13.45
CA ASP A 16 -5.33 9.09 13.79
C ASP A 16 -4.63 10.17 12.94
N LEU A 17 -3.30 10.09 12.78
CA LEU A 17 -2.55 11.03 11.95
C LEU A 17 -2.90 10.91 10.47
N ASN A 18 -3.09 9.69 9.97
CA ASN A 18 -3.49 9.44 8.58
C ASN A 18 -4.91 9.98 8.30
N ASP A 19 -5.84 9.84 9.24
CA ASP A 19 -7.20 10.38 9.13
C ASP A 19 -7.22 11.93 9.15
N GLU A 20 -6.17 12.55 9.71
CA GLU A 20 -5.93 14.00 9.67
C GLU A 20 -5.09 14.45 8.45
N ASP A 21 -4.83 13.56 7.48
CA ASP A 21 -3.95 13.76 6.32
C ASP A 21 -2.47 14.08 6.68
N ASP A 22 -2.04 13.88 7.93
CA ASP A 22 -0.63 13.94 8.33
C ASP A 22 0.09 12.62 8.01
N PHE A 23 0.23 12.34 6.71
CA PHE A 23 0.84 11.11 6.21
C PHE A 23 2.30 10.94 6.67
N LEU A 24 3.08 12.03 6.73
CA LEU A 24 4.47 11.98 7.19
C LEU A 24 4.55 11.66 8.68
N GLY A 25 3.64 12.21 9.49
CA GLY A 25 3.48 11.84 10.89
C GLY A 25 3.08 10.38 11.06
N ALA A 26 2.09 9.91 10.30
CA ALA A 26 1.61 8.53 10.30
C ALA A 26 2.73 7.54 9.99
N ILE A 27 3.49 7.78 8.91
CA ILE A 27 4.67 6.99 8.53
C ILE A 27 5.68 6.92 9.69
N ALA A 28 6.00 8.06 10.30
CA ALA A 28 6.97 8.11 11.39
C ALA A 28 6.51 7.32 12.63
N ILE A 29 5.21 7.26 12.90
CA ILE A 29 4.63 6.50 14.00
C ILE A 29 4.55 5.01 13.67
N TRP A 30 4.04 4.63 12.50
CA TRP A 30 3.98 3.22 12.08
C TRP A 30 5.36 2.59 11.94
N GLN A 31 6.39 3.36 11.54
CA GLN A 31 7.76 2.83 11.53
C GLN A 31 8.23 2.45 12.93
N LYS A 32 7.83 3.18 13.99
CA LYS A 32 8.15 2.78 15.38
C LYS A 32 7.46 1.48 15.76
N ALA A 33 6.22 1.27 15.30
CA ALA A 33 5.51 0.02 15.51
C ALA A 33 6.26 -1.14 14.82
N LEU A 34 6.65 -0.94 13.56
CA LEU A 34 7.37 -1.92 12.76
C LEU A 34 8.75 -2.26 13.35
N ASP A 35 9.47 -1.28 13.89
CA ASP A 35 10.78 -1.46 14.52
C ASP A 35 10.73 -2.26 15.83
N LEU A 36 9.55 -2.38 16.46
CA LEU A 36 9.34 -3.19 17.67
C LEU A 36 9.05 -4.66 17.38
N ILE A 37 8.71 -5.03 16.14
CA ILE A 37 8.39 -6.41 15.77
C ILE A 37 9.68 -7.23 15.68
N VAL A 38 9.81 -8.24 16.55
CA VAL A 38 11.05 -9.02 16.73
C VAL A 38 11.14 -10.16 15.72
N ASP A 39 10.04 -10.86 15.44
CA ASP A 39 9.96 -11.91 14.43
C ASP A 39 8.88 -11.60 13.39
N PRO A 40 9.26 -10.99 12.25
CA PRO A 40 8.32 -10.65 11.19
C PRO A 40 7.56 -11.84 10.59
N ASN A 41 8.04 -13.08 10.78
CA ASN A 41 7.34 -14.27 10.27
C ASN A 41 6.25 -14.74 11.23
N GLU A 42 6.43 -14.58 12.54
CA GLU A 42 5.39 -14.89 13.53
C GLU A 42 4.28 -13.82 13.48
N ASP A 43 4.67 -12.54 13.38
CA ASP A 43 3.76 -11.39 13.36
C ASP A 43 3.49 -10.84 11.95
N TRP A 44 3.52 -11.73 10.95
CA TRP A 44 3.47 -11.36 9.53
C TRP A 44 2.25 -10.51 9.14
N ASN A 45 1.10 -10.72 9.81
CA ASN A 45 -0.12 -9.97 9.56
C ASN A 45 0.05 -8.48 9.89
N GLU A 46 0.67 -8.19 11.03
CA GLU A 46 0.88 -6.84 11.51
C GLU A 46 1.97 -6.14 10.69
N VAL A 47 3.02 -6.87 10.33
CA VAL A 47 4.07 -6.39 9.41
C VAL A 47 3.49 -6.04 8.05
N LEU A 48 2.64 -6.92 7.48
CA LEU A 48 1.98 -6.69 6.20
C LEU A 48 1.12 -5.42 6.27
N TRP A 49 0.27 -5.30 7.28
CA TRP A 49 -0.59 -4.13 7.45
C TRP A 49 0.24 -2.84 7.55
N LEU A 50 1.27 -2.80 8.41
CA LEU A 50 2.14 -1.64 8.57
C LEU A 50 2.85 -1.24 7.26
N LYS A 51 3.38 -2.20 6.50
CA LYS A 51 4.07 -1.93 5.24
C LYS A 51 3.13 -1.40 4.16
N VAL A 52 1.91 -1.90 4.12
CA VAL A 52 0.88 -1.41 3.19
C VAL A 52 0.46 0.00 3.58
N SER A 53 0.19 0.27 4.86
CA SER A 53 -0.18 1.61 5.35
C SER A 53 0.93 2.64 5.11
N ILE A 54 2.18 2.29 5.41
CA ILE A 54 3.34 3.15 5.13
C ILE A 54 3.50 3.38 3.62
N GLY A 55 3.39 2.32 2.82
CA GLY A 55 3.48 2.42 1.37
C GLY A 55 2.39 3.32 0.78
N ASP A 56 1.16 3.19 1.28
CA ASP A 56 0.03 4.03 0.88
C ASP A 56 0.26 5.50 1.21
N SER A 57 0.66 5.78 2.45
CA SER A 57 1.00 7.14 2.88
C SER A 57 2.16 7.76 2.08
N PHE A 58 3.18 6.98 1.71
CA PHE A 58 4.23 7.49 0.83
C PHE A 58 3.66 7.93 -0.54
N TYR A 59 2.72 7.18 -1.10
CA TYR A 59 2.04 7.59 -2.35
C TYR A 59 1.30 8.92 -2.16
N MET A 60 0.59 9.08 -1.04
CA MET A 60 -0.15 10.32 -0.72
C MET A 60 0.78 11.54 -0.58
N THR A 61 2.08 11.32 -0.39
CA THR A 61 3.11 12.37 -0.31
C THR A 61 3.95 12.52 -1.58
N ASP A 62 3.53 11.90 -2.69
CA ASP A 62 4.25 11.86 -3.98
C ASP A 62 5.64 11.19 -3.94
N GLU A 63 5.95 10.45 -2.88
CA GLU A 63 7.20 9.70 -2.68
C GLU A 63 7.08 8.30 -3.30
N TYR A 64 6.84 8.25 -4.62
CA TYR A 64 6.44 7.03 -5.32
C TYR A 64 7.49 5.91 -5.29
N GLU A 65 8.79 6.22 -5.30
CA GLU A 65 9.84 5.20 -5.15
C GLU A 65 9.78 4.52 -3.77
N LYS A 66 9.60 5.30 -2.69
CA LYS A 66 9.49 4.75 -1.33
C LYS A 66 8.20 3.95 -1.14
N SER A 67 7.10 4.44 -1.71
CA SER A 67 5.83 3.71 -1.75
C SER A 67 6.01 2.36 -2.41
N LEU A 68 6.62 2.34 -3.60
CA LEU A 68 6.87 1.13 -4.36
C LEU A 68 7.78 0.15 -3.61
N ASP A 69 8.87 0.62 -3.01
CA ASP A 69 9.77 -0.21 -2.22
C ASP A 69 9.03 -0.89 -1.04
N SER A 70 8.22 -0.13 -0.30
CA SER A 70 7.43 -0.65 0.83
C SER A 70 6.43 -1.72 0.38
N LEU A 71 5.71 -1.45 -0.72
CA LEU A 71 4.66 -2.34 -1.22
C LEU A 71 5.22 -3.60 -1.89
N LEU A 72 6.36 -3.50 -2.59
CA LEU A 72 7.04 -4.67 -3.14
C LEU A 72 7.60 -5.56 -2.03
N ASP A 73 8.09 -4.98 -0.94
CA ASP A 73 8.49 -5.76 0.24
C ASP A 73 7.28 -6.45 0.90
N ALA A 74 6.14 -5.76 0.99
CA ALA A 74 4.88 -6.32 1.51
C ALA A 74 4.44 -7.58 0.73
N LEU A 75 4.69 -7.67 -0.58
CA LEU A 75 4.36 -8.84 -1.39
C LEU A 75 5.12 -10.13 -1.02
N ASN A 76 6.14 -10.06 -0.15
CA ASN A 76 6.84 -11.23 0.38
C ASN A 76 6.11 -11.91 1.55
N TYR A 77 5.08 -11.26 2.11
CA TYR A 77 4.32 -11.79 3.24
C TYR A 77 3.11 -12.63 2.76
N PRO A 78 2.64 -13.59 3.58
CA PRO A 78 1.46 -14.38 3.25
C PRO A 78 0.26 -13.51 2.90
N GLU A 79 -0.60 -13.99 1.99
CA GLU A 79 -1.87 -13.35 1.58
C GLU A 79 -1.75 -11.99 0.86
N ALA A 80 -0.57 -11.37 0.83
CA ALA A 80 -0.34 -10.08 0.18
C ALA A 80 -0.58 -10.14 -1.34
N ASN A 81 -0.30 -11.28 -1.98
CA ASN A 81 -0.46 -11.44 -3.42
C ASN A 81 -1.94 -11.51 -3.87
N GLU A 82 -2.83 -11.84 -2.94
CA GLU A 82 -4.28 -11.90 -3.10
C GLU A 82 -4.95 -10.55 -2.80
N ASN A 83 -4.22 -9.59 -2.22
CA ASN A 83 -4.73 -8.26 -1.92
C ASN A 83 -4.69 -7.34 -3.16
N ALA A 84 -5.86 -7.04 -3.72
CA ALA A 84 -5.99 -6.20 -4.91
C ALA A 84 -5.46 -4.77 -4.71
N PHE A 85 -5.58 -4.23 -3.50
CA PHE A 85 -5.17 -2.87 -3.18
C PHE A 85 -3.65 -2.68 -3.31
N ILE A 86 -2.86 -3.66 -2.85
CA ILE A 86 -1.40 -3.62 -2.97
C ILE A 86 -1.00 -3.52 -4.45
N HIS A 87 -1.58 -4.38 -5.29
CA HIS A 87 -1.32 -4.35 -6.75
C HIS A 87 -1.82 -3.06 -7.40
N PHE A 88 -2.95 -2.53 -6.96
CA PHE A 88 -3.48 -1.25 -7.43
C PHE A 88 -2.49 -0.12 -7.14
N ARG A 89 -2.05 0.02 -5.89
CA ARG A 89 -1.14 1.09 -5.47
C ARG A 89 0.25 0.96 -6.12
N ILE A 90 0.79 -0.25 -6.25
CA ILE A 90 2.02 -0.52 -7.02
C ILE A 90 1.85 -0.07 -8.47
N GLY A 91 0.71 -0.39 -9.09
CA GLY A 91 0.40 0.01 -10.46
C GLY A 91 0.35 1.52 -10.66
N GLN A 92 -0.19 2.25 -9.68
CA GLN A 92 -0.17 3.72 -9.66
C GLN A 92 1.25 4.26 -9.51
N CYS A 93 2.06 3.72 -8.58
CA CYS A 93 3.46 4.13 -8.41
C CYS A 93 4.26 3.99 -9.70
N TYR A 94 4.21 2.82 -10.34
CA TYR A 94 4.87 2.62 -11.63
C TYR A 94 4.40 3.59 -12.72
N TYR A 95 3.11 3.95 -12.72
CA TYR A 95 2.58 4.92 -13.67
C TYR A 95 3.23 6.29 -13.46
N GLN A 96 3.28 6.76 -12.20
CA GLN A 96 3.86 8.06 -11.84
C GLN A 96 5.35 8.11 -12.12
N LEU A 97 6.06 6.99 -11.90
CA LEU A 97 7.48 6.82 -12.22
C LEU A 97 7.76 6.64 -13.73
N GLY A 98 6.73 6.64 -14.58
CA GLY A 98 6.86 6.54 -16.02
C GLY A 98 7.01 5.13 -16.59
N ASP A 99 7.06 4.09 -15.74
CA ASP A 99 7.06 2.69 -16.17
C ASP A 99 5.63 2.19 -16.45
N LYS A 100 5.11 2.57 -17.62
CA LYS A 100 3.77 2.14 -18.06
C LYS A 100 3.65 0.63 -18.25
N GLY A 101 4.76 -0.08 -18.50
CA GLY A 101 4.76 -1.52 -18.71
C GLY A 101 4.47 -2.27 -17.41
N SER A 102 5.21 -1.94 -16.36
CA SER A 102 5.02 -2.49 -15.00
C SER A 102 3.69 -2.02 -14.41
N SER A 103 3.32 -0.75 -14.62
CA SER A 103 2.02 -0.20 -14.22
C SER A 103 0.86 -1.03 -14.75
N LYS A 104 0.83 -1.29 -16.07
CA LYS A 104 -0.20 -2.13 -16.70
C LYS A 104 -0.30 -3.51 -16.04
N ASN A 105 0.82 -4.18 -15.80
CA ASN A 105 0.81 -5.54 -15.25
C ASN A 105 0.21 -5.57 -13.84
N SER A 106 0.59 -4.62 -12.98
CA SER A 106 0.07 -4.53 -11.60
C SER A 106 -1.40 -4.10 -11.57
N LEU A 107 -1.80 -3.10 -12.37
CA LEU A 107 -3.20 -2.68 -12.47
C LEU A 107 -4.09 -3.80 -13.04
N LEU A 108 -3.61 -4.58 -14.01
CA LEU A 108 -4.32 -5.77 -14.49
C LEU A 108 -4.49 -6.80 -13.37
N LYS A 109 -3.47 -7.05 -12.55
CA LYS A 109 -3.58 -7.96 -11.41
C LYS A 109 -4.63 -7.49 -10.40
N ALA A 110 -4.66 -6.19 -10.09
CA ALA A 110 -5.69 -5.60 -9.24
C ALA A 110 -7.10 -5.80 -9.84
N TYR A 111 -7.27 -5.52 -11.14
CA TYR A 111 -8.53 -5.75 -11.85
C TYR A 111 -8.96 -7.22 -11.85
N MET A 112 -8.03 -8.16 -12.01
CA MET A 112 -8.35 -9.59 -11.97
C MET A 112 -8.82 -10.07 -10.58
N LEU A 113 -8.37 -9.42 -9.51
CA LEU A 113 -8.72 -9.76 -8.14
C LEU A 113 -10.04 -9.14 -7.68
N SER A 114 -10.33 -7.89 -8.07
CA SER A 114 -11.49 -7.12 -7.56
C SER A 114 -12.32 -6.42 -8.63
N GLY A 115 -12.08 -6.69 -9.90
CA GLY A 115 -12.81 -6.07 -11.01
C GLY A 115 -12.61 -4.56 -11.06
N LYS A 116 -13.63 -3.85 -11.55
CA LYS A 116 -13.63 -2.38 -11.64
C LYS A 116 -13.80 -1.70 -10.28
N GLU A 117 -14.35 -2.40 -9.28
CA GLU A 117 -14.69 -1.84 -7.97
C GLU A 117 -13.47 -1.24 -7.25
N ILE A 118 -12.29 -1.86 -7.37
CA ILE A 118 -11.06 -1.31 -6.77
C ILE A 118 -10.70 0.08 -7.32
N PHE A 119 -11.02 0.35 -8.58
CA PHE A 119 -10.78 1.64 -9.22
C PHE A 119 -11.87 2.66 -8.88
N GLU A 120 -13.13 2.23 -8.75
CA GLU A 120 -14.24 3.12 -8.41
C GLU A 120 -14.20 3.57 -6.95
N GLY A 121 -13.52 2.82 -6.07
CA GLY A 121 -13.39 3.15 -4.65
C GLY A 121 -12.34 4.21 -4.30
N HIS A 122 -11.58 4.73 -5.27
CA HIS A 122 -10.48 5.69 -5.03
C HIS A 122 -10.61 6.90 -5.94
N GLU A 123 -10.31 8.10 -5.43
CA GLU A 123 -10.51 9.39 -6.13
C GLU A 123 -9.89 9.40 -7.54
N GLU A 124 -8.64 8.96 -7.66
CA GLU A 124 -7.93 8.89 -8.94
C GLU A 124 -8.14 7.56 -9.68
N GLY A 125 -8.88 6.61 -9.12
CA GLY A 125 -8.87 5.23 -9.60
C GLY A 125 -9.45 5.08 -11.01
N LEU A 126 -10.47 5.86 -11.38
CA LEU A 126 -11.03 5.84 -12.74
C LEU A 126 -10.01 6.24 -13.81
N PHE A 127 -9.08 7.15 -13.50
CA PHE A 127 -8.00 7.49 -14.43
C PHE A 127 -7.11 6.28 -14.74
N PHE A 128 -6.75 5.50 -13.71
CA PHE A 128 -5.96 4.29 -13.87
C PHE A 128 -6.74 3.17 -14.56
N TYR A 129 -8.05 3.10 -14.35
CA TYR A 129 -8.93 2.19 -15.09
C TYR A 129 -8.99 2.54 -16.57
N ASP A 130 -9.11 3.82 -16.92
CA ASP A 130 -9.12 4.28 -18.31
C ASP A 130 -7.77 4.00 -18.99
N PHE A 131 -6.67 4.27 -18.28
CA PHE A 131 -5.33 3.89 -18.74
C PHE A 131 -5.27 2.39 -19.02
N LEU A 132 -5.65 1.55 -18.05
CA LEU A 132 -5.63 0.09 -18.19
C LEU A 132 -6.48 -0.34 -19.39
N SER A 133 -7.73 0.11 -19.47
CA SER A 133 -8.67 -0.20 -20.55
C SER A 133 -8.10 0.15 -21.92
N SER A 134 -7.41 1.29 -22.04
CA SER A 134 -6.78 1.72 -23.30
C SER A 134 -5.63 0.82 -23.76
N VAL A 135 -4.95 0.11 -22.85
CA VAL A 135 -3.79 -0.72 -23.17
C VAL A 135 -4.08 -2.23 -23.24
N ILE A 136 -5.23 -2.68 -22.71
CA ILE A 136 -5.65 -4.10 -22.75
C ILE A 136 -7.03 -4.35 -23.40
N ASN A 137 -7.72 -3.32 -23.89
CA ASN A 137 -9.03 -3.39 -24.55
C ASN A 137 -10.11 -4.06 -23.66
N LEU A 138 -10.28 -3.55 -22.44
CA LEU A 138 -11.41 -3.91 -21.57
C LEU A 138 -12.74 -3.33 -22.07
#